data_AF-A0A1X7SXX7-F1
#
_entry.id   AF-A0A1X7SXX7-F1
#
_cell.length_a   1.000
_cell.length_b   1.000
_cell.length_c   1.000
_cell.angle_alpha   90.00
_cell.angle_beta   90.00
_cell.angle_gamma   90.00
#
_symmetry.space_group_name_H-M   'P 1'
#
loop_
_entity.id
_entity.type
_entity.pdbx_description
1 polymer ?
#
loop_
_entity_poly.entity_id
_entity_poly.type
_entity_poly.pdbx_seq_one_letter_code
_entity_poly.pdbx_strand_id
1 'polypeptide(L)'
;MVIPPNTPNFTVTSVCSDSCTRQNFPSGGINVIGSMLHTHYTGVGLSLRRVKQTTCDGVSYYEEVKPVDRNLRFDFNYQQTTHLPQPVNVLPGETLMLQCHYDTTQRTGVTLGGLSTREEMCFTILVYYPKIDNEFCLSSPMYDKYNDFIDQHVPDQHKAAFRALVPERSSKSDYQNTFDLLEWNKTQIAAFEQLVYTTGTHRSVCPS
;
A
#
# COMPACT_ATOMS: atom_id res chain seq x y z
N MET A 1 -5.78 6.24 -0.52
CA MET A 1 -5.32 5.54 -1.72
C MET A 1 -5.98 6.18 -2.93
N VAL A 2 -5.16 6.56 -3.89
CA VAL A 2 -5.48 7.23 -5.15
C VAL A 2 -4.65 6.56 -6.24
N ILE A 3 -5.29 6.09 -7.30
CA ILE A 3 -4.65 5.41 -8.43
C ILE A 3 -5.06 6.16 -9.72
N PRO A 4 -4.12 6.78 -10.45
CA PRO A 4 -4.41 7.50 -11.69
C PRO A 4 -5.10 6.61 -12.75
N PRO A 5 -5.92 7.18 -13.66
CA PRO A 5 -6.44 6.46 -14.82
C PRO A 5 -5.32 6.13 -15.83
N ASN A 6 -5.66 5.33 -16.84
CA ASN A 6 -4.81 5.07 -18.01
C ASN A 6 -3.42 4.52 -17.70
N THR A 7 -3.26 3.79 -16.59
CA THR A 7 -1.96 3.28 -16.15
C THR A 7 -1.94 1.75 -16.18
N PRO A 8 -1.04 1.11 -16.95
CA PRO A 8 -1.00 -0.35 -17.07
C PRO A 8 -0.36 -1.05 -15.86
N ASN A 9 0.40 -0.32 -15.04
CA ASN A 9 1.06 -0.87 -13.86
C ASN A 9 1.35 0.27 -12.86
N PHE A 10 0.40 0.54 -11.97
CA PHE A 10 0.57 1.46 -10.86
C PHE A 10 0.72 0.67 -9.56
N THR A 11 1.70 1.00 -8.74
CA THR A 11 2.00 0.29 -7.50
C THR A 11 1.56 1.10 -6.28
N VAL A 12 0.70 0.49 -5.46
CA VAL A 12 0.39 0.98 -4.11
C VAL A 12 1.13 0.13 -3.10
N THR A 13 1.84 0.79 -2.19
CA THR A 13 2.53 0.16 -1.05
C THR A 13 1.69 0.33 0.21
N SER A 14 1.50 -0.76 0.95
CA SER A 14 0.94 -0.80 2.30
C SER A 14 1.96 -1.42 3.25
N VAL A 15 2.05 -0.90 4.47
CA VAL A 15 3.13 -1.22 5.42
C VAL A 15 2.54 -1.53 6.80
N CYS A 16 2.88 -2.69 7.36
CA CYS A 16 2.82 -2.91 8.80
C CYS A 16 4.22 -2.68 9.36
N SER A 17 4.44 -1.54 9.99
CA SER A 17 5.76 -1.09 10.43
C SER A 17 6.40 -2.00 11.47
N ASP A 18 7.72 -1.92 11.55
CA ASP A 18 8.53 -2.53 12.61
C ASP A 18 8.05 -2.14 14.04
N SER A 19 7.53 -0.92 14.23
CA SER A 19 6.93 -0.48 15.48
C SER A 19 5.64 -1.25 15.79
N CYS A 20 4.78 -1.46 14.79
CA CYS A 20 3.56 -2.22 14.95
C CYS A 20 3.82 -3.69 15.24
N THR A 21 4.78 -4.31 14.56
CA THR A 21 5.15 -5.71 14.84
C THR A 21 5.88 -5.85 16.17
N ARG A 22 6.77 -4.91 16.55
CA ARG A 22 7.38 -4.88 17.90
C ARG A 22 6.36 -4.82 19.02
N GLN A 23 5.32 -4.00 18.84
CA GLN A 23 4.29 -3.79 19.85
C GLN A 23 3.39 -5.01 20.01
N ASN A 24 3.00 -5.66 18.90
CA ASN A 24 1.90 -6.62 18.91
C ASN A 24 2.33 -8.09 18.77
N PHE A 25 3.56 -8.36 18.30
CA PHE A 25 4.00 -9.75 18.10
C PHE A 25 4.73 -10.26 19.35
N PRO A 26 4.54 -11.54 19.71
CA PRO A 26 5.27 -12.14 20.83
C PRO A 26 6.77 -12.24 20.49
N SER A 27 7.62 -12.42 21.49
CA SER A 27 9.09 -12.46 21.31
C SER A 27 9.57 -13.48 20.27
N GLY A 28 8.88 -14.63 20.14
CA GLY A 28 9.15 -15.65 19.12
C GLY A 28 8.54 -15.39 17.74
N GLY A 29 7.86 -14.27 17.56
CA GLY A 29 7.13 -13.92 16.34
C GLY A 29 5.86 -14.71 16.11
N ILE A 30 5.24 -14.48 14.96
CA ILE A 30 4.13 -15.28 14.45
C ILE A 30 4.60 -16.17 13.30
N ASN A 31 4.01 -17.34 13.16
CA ASN A 31 4.25 -18.26 12.06
C ASN A 31 3.07 -18.20 11.12
N VAL A 32 3.27 -17.54 9.98
CA VAL A 32 2.28 -17.45 8.91
C VAL A 32 2.27 -18.78 8.16
N ILE A 33 1.11 -19.42 8.08
CA ILE A 33 0.89 -20.69 7.37
C ILE A 33 0.00 -20.54 6.14
N GLY A 34 -0.67 -19.40 6.00
CA GLY A 34 -1.44 -19.08 4.83
C GLY A 34 -1.71 -17.59 4.69
N SER A 35 -2.11 -17.20 3.49
CA SER A 35 -2.44 -15.81 3.15
C SER A 35 -3.56 -15.76 2.10
N MET A 36 -4.40 -14.74 2.18
CA MET A 36 -5.39 -14.41 1.17
C MET A 36 -5.15 -12.98 0.70
N LEU A 37 -4.52 -12.86 -0.48
CA LEU A 37 -4.26 -11.59 -1.15
C LEU A 37 -5.57 -11.02 -1.72
N HIS A 38 -5.79 -9.72 -1.59
CA HIS A 38 -7.04 -9.08 -2.01
C HIS A 38 -6.84 -7.69 -2.64
N THR A 39 -7.51 -7.50 -3.77
CA THR A 39 -7.80 -6.22 -4.44
C THR A 39 -9.21 -6.25 -5.00
N HIS A 40 -9.67 -5.17 -5.66
CA HIS A 40 -10.79 -5.22 -6.59
C HIS A 40 -10.32 -5.44 -8.05
N TYR A 41 -11.14 -5.04 -9.02
CA TYR A 41 -11.04 -5.42 -10.44
C TYR A 41 -9.81 -4.94 -11.19
N THR A 42 -9.15 -3.86 -10.76
CA THR A 42 -7.95 -3.36 -11.45
C THR A 42 -6.67 -3.99 -10.91
N GLY A 43 -6.70 -4.74 -9.81
CA GLY A 43 -5.52 -5.41 -9.29
C GLY A 43 -5.08 -6.58 -10.17
N VAL A 44 -3.82 -6.56 -10.57
CA VAL A 44 -3.20 -7.55 -11.48
C VAL A 44 -2.06 -8.33 -10.84
N GLY A 45 -1.57 -7.87 -9.68
CA GLY A 45 -0.55 -8.61 -8.94
C GLY A 45 -0.32 -8.06 -7.54
N LEU A 46 0.09 -8.94 -6.62
CA LEU A 46 0.40 -8.59 -5.24
C LEU A 46 1.66 -9.33 -4.76
N SER A 47 2.40 -8.67 -3.86
CA SER A 47 3.56 -9.25 -3.18
C SER A 47 3.57 -8.82 -1.72
N LEU A 48 3.48 -9.78 -0.80
CA LEU A 48 3.69 -9.57 0.63
C LEU A 48 5.14 -9.93 0.99
N ARG A 49 5.92 -8.89 1.25
CA ARG A 49 7.36 -8.96 1.55
C ARG A 49 7.58 -8.72 3.03
N ARG A 50 8.71 -9.23 3.52
CA ARG A 50 9.22 -8.96 4.87
C ARG A 50 10.51 -8.18 4.75
N VAL A 51 10.59 -7.08 5.47
CA VAL A 51 11.73 -6.18 5.46
C VAL A 51 12.23 -6.03 6.88
N LYS A 52 13.53 -6.22 7.08
CA LYS A 52 14.17 -6.08 8.38
C LYS A 52 15.11 -4.88 8.35
N GLN A 53 15.09 -4.06 9.40
CA GLN A 53 16.13 -3.06 9.61
C GLN A 53 17.35 -3.74 10.22
N THR A 54 18.50 -3.59 9.58
CA THR A 54 19.78 -4.13 10.04
C THR A 54 20.78 -2.99 10.18
N THR A 55 21.56 -3.02 11.26
CA THR A 55 22.61 -2.03 11.52
C THR A 55 23.96 -2.70 11.45
N CYS A 56 24.84 -2.17 10.59
CA CYS A 56 26.23 -2.59 10.44
C CYS A 56 27.12 -1.34 10.50
N ASP A 57 28.16 -1.37 11.34
CA ASP A 57 29.10 -0.25 11.51
C ASP A 57 28.44 1.11 11.78
N GLY A 58 27.34 1.10 12.55
CA GLY A 58 26.58 2.30 12.88
C GLY A 58 25.66 2.81 11.78
N VAL A 59 25.60 2.14 10.62
CA VAL A 59 24.70 2.47 9.50
C VAL A 59 23.52 1.51 9.50
N SER A 60 22.31 2.06 9.58
CA SER A 60 21.08 1.30 9.40
C SER A 60 20.67 1.23 7.93
N TYR A 61 20.33 0.04 7.47
CA TYR A 61 19.72 -0.22 6.16
C TYR A 61 18.57 -1.20 6.29
N TYR A 62 17.74 -1.28 5.25
CA TYR A 62 16.63 -2.20 5.19
C TYR A 62 16.97 -3.33 4.22
N GLU A 63 16.82 -4.57 4.66
CA GLU A 63 17.00 -5.76 3.84
C GLU A 63 15.67 -6.50 3.69
N GLU A 64 15.37 -6.93 2.47
CA GLU A 64 14.32 -7.90 2.28
C GLU A 64 14.82 -9.28 2.75
N VAL A 65 14.04 -9.90 3.64
CA VAL A 65 14.17 -11.31 4.01
C VAL A 65 13.17 -12.14 3.19
N LYS A 66 13.02 -13.42 3.49
CA LYS A 66 12.15 -14.31 2.70
C LYS A 66 10.71 -13.75 2.60
N PRO A 67 10.16 -13.53 1.40
CA PRO A 67 8.80 -13.03 1.22
C PRO A 67 7.77 -14.04 1.76
N VAL A 68 6.59 -13.55 2.11
CA VAL A 68 5.50 -14.37 2.66
C VAL A 68 4.70 -15.01 1.53
N ASP A 69 4.20 -14.18 0.61
CA ASP A 69 3.35 -14.62 -0.50
C ASP A 69 3.49 -13.67 -1.69
N ARG A 70 3.31 -14.19 -2.89
CA ARG A 70 3.43 -13.45 -4.14
C ARG A 70 2.56 -14.07 -5.23
N ASN A 71 1.65 -13.27 -5.78
CA ASN A 71 0.88 -13.61 -6.97
C ASN A 71 0.98 -12.47 -7.99
N LEU A 72 1.81 -12.64 -9.02
CA LEU A 72 1.99 -11.63 -10.09
C LEU A 72 0.99 -11.75 -11.24
N ARG A 73 0.08 -12.72 -11.17
CA ARG A 73 -0.99 -12.95 -12.15
C ARG A 73 -2.30 -13.07 -11.39
N PHE A 74 -2.53 -12.09 -10.53
CA PHE A 74 -3.72 -12.06 -9.70
C PHE A 74 -4.94 -11.80 -10.58
N ASP A 75 -6.03 -12.51 -10.29
CA ASP A 75 -7.34 -12.29 -10.92
C ASP A 75 -8.34 -12.10 -9.79
N PHE A 76 -9.03 -10.95 -9.79
CA PHE A 76 -10.07 -10.63 -8.83
C PHE A 76 -11.17 -11.72 -8.74
N ASN A 77 -11.45 -12.42 -9.85
CA ASN A 77 -12.45 -13.49 -9.88
C ASN A 77 -11.92 -14.81 -9.29
N TYR A 78 -10.62 -14.90 -9.00
CA TYR A 78 -9.97 -16.07 -8.41
C TYR A 78 -9.22 -15.69 -7.13
N GLN A 79 -9.98 -15.55 -6.05
CA GLN A 79 -9.44 -15.27 -4.71
C GLN A 79 -9.52 -16.52 -3.85
N GLN A 80 -8.39 -16.92 -3.29
CA GLN A 80 -8.29 -18.09 -2.41
C GLN A 80 -7.33 -17.80 -1.27
N THR A 81 -7.51 -18.50 -0.16
CA THR A 81 -6.47 -18.61 0.86
C THR A 81 -5.42 -19.62 0.37
N THR A 82 -4.19 -19.15 0.14
CA THR A 82 -3.06 -19.98 -0.24
C THR A 82 -2.40 -20.52 1.03
N HIS A 83 -2.26 -21.84 1.14
CA HIS A 83 -1.42 -22.46 2.17
C HIS A 83 0.05 -22.36 1.77
N LEU A 84 0.90 -21.87 2.67
CA LEU A 84 2.32 -21.72 2.40
C LEU A 84 3.02 -23.10 2.48
N PRO A 85 3.96 -23.42 1.58
CA PRO A 85 4.66 -24.71 1.60
C PRO A 85 5.42 -24.99 2.91
N GLN A 86 5.83 -23.92 3.60
CA GLN A 86 6.47 -23.94 4.90
C GLN A 86 6.01 -22.71 5.69
N PRO A 87 5.83 -22.81 7.02
CA PRO A 87 5.54 -21.64 7.83
C PRO A 87 6.60 -20.56 7.66
N VAL A 88 6.16 -19.31 7.56
CA VAL A 88 7.02 -18.12 7.49
C VAL A 88 6.96 -17.43 8.85
N ASN A 89 8.05 -17.52 9.61
CA ASN A 89 8.17 -16.86 10.91
C ASN A 89 8.48 -15.37 10.74
N VAL A 90 7.56 -14.51 11.19
CA VAL A 90 7.68 -13.04 11.17
C VAL A 90 7.98 -12.56 12.58
N LEU A 91 9.16 -11.97 12.77
CA LEU A 91 9.65 -11.55 14.08
C LEU A 91 9.19 -10.13 14.44
N PRO A 92 9.07 -9.80 15.74
CA PRO A 92 8.87 -8.42 16.17
C PRO A 92 10.01 -7.53 15.65
N GLY A 93 9.67 -6.38 15.06
CA GLY A 93 10.65 -5.46 14.45
C GLY A 93 10.92 -5.71 12.97
N GLU A 94 10.31 -6.73 12.38
CA GLU A 94 10.21 -6.82 10.93
C GLU A 94 9.03 -5.97 10.44
N THR A 95 9.19 -5.34 9.29
CA THR A 95 8.14 -4.66 8.56
C THR A 95 7.50 -5.62 7.57
N LEU A 96 6.18 -5.74 7.57
CA LEU A 96 5.45 -6.41 6.49
C LEU A 96 5.07 -5.37 5.43
N MET A 97 5.51 -5.57 4.20
CA MET A 97 5.27 -4.66 3.08
C MET A 97 4.43 -5.37 2.03
N LEU A 98 3.20 -4.91 1.83
CA LEU A 98 2.32 -5.38 0.76
C LEU A 98 2.38 -4.39 -0.41
N GLN A 99 2.77 -4.88 -1.58
CA GLN A 99 2.71 -4.11 -2.82
C GLN A 99 1.59 -4.66 -3.70
N CYS A 100 0.67 -3.80 -4.11
CA CYS A 100 -0.42 -4.10 -5.02
C CYS A 100 -0.22 -3.37 -6.34
N HIS A 101 -0.27 -4.09 -7.45
CA HIS A 101 -0.11 -3.58 -8.80
C HIS A 101 -1.46 -3.50 -9.49
N TYR A 102 -1.76 -2.35 -10.10
CA TYR A 102 -3.04 -2.07 -10.73
C TYR A 102 -2.90 -1.72 -12.21
N ASP A 103 -3.82 -2.24 -13.01
CA ASP A 103 -4.08 -1.84 -14.39
C ASP A 103 -5.38 -1.03 -14.46
N THR A 104 -5.23 0.28 -14.60
CA THR A 104 -6.33 1.25 -14.77
C THR A 104 -6.46 1.74 -16.20
N THR A 105 -5.93 1.02 -17.20
CA THR A 105 -6.04 1.39 -18.63
C THR A 105 -7.48 1.52 -19.12
N GLN A 106 -8.42 0.84 -18.47
CA GLN A 106 -9.85 0.91 -18.78
C GLN A 106 -10.62 1.93 -17.92
N ARG A 107 -9.94 2.72 -17.09
CA ARG A 107 -10.56 3.73 -16.23
C ARG A 107 -10.31 5.12 -16.82
N THR A 108 -11.37 5.93 -16.90
CA THR A 108 -11.31 7.29 -17.44
C THR A 108 -11.01 8.35 -16.39
N GLY A 109 -11.32 8.08 -15.12
CA GLY A 109 -11.05 8.96 -13.99
C GLY A 109 -10.23 8.25 -12.91
N VAL A 110 -9.83 8.98 -11.88
CA VAL A 110 -9.04 8.43 -10.78
C VAL A 110 -9.81 7.31 -10.07
N THR A 111 -9.10 6.27 -9.65
CA THR A 111 -9.66 5.18 -8.84
C THR A 111 -9.24 5.37 -7.38
N LEU A 112 -10.22 5.53 -6.50
CA LEU A 112 -10.00 5.76 -5.07
C LEU A 112 -10.12 4.46 -4.27
N GLY A 113 -9.53 4.44 -3.07
CA GLY A 113 -9.73 3.33 -2.14
C GLY A 113 -11.12 3.28 -1.53
N GLY A 114 -11.73 2.10 -1.44
CA GLY A 114 -13.05 1.93 -0.84
C GLY A 114 -13.67 0.55 -1.04
N LEU A 115 -14.96 0.43 -0.70
CA LEU A 115 -15.70 -0.84 -0.64
C LEU A 115 -16.38 -1.20 -1.97
N SER A 116 -16.60 -0.23 -2.85
CA SER A 116 -17.26 -0.46 -4.13
C SER A 116 -16.32 -1.16 -5.11
N THR A 117 -16.86 -1.97 -6.01
CA THR A 117 -16.11 -2.59 -7.12
C THR A 117 -15.52 -1.59 -8.11
N ARG A 118 -16.03 -0.35 -8.12
CA ARG A 118 -15.44 0.75 -8.90
C ARG A 118 -14.26 1.41 -8.19
N GLU A 119 -14.17 1.23 -6.88
CA GLU A 119 -13.05 1.63 -6.02
C GLU A 119 -12.06 0.45 -5.92
N GLU A 120 -10.96 0.63 -5.18
CA GLU A 120 -9.95 -0.41 -5.00
C GLU A 120 -9.62 -0.68 -3.52
N MET A 121 -8.95 -1.82 -3.29
CA MET A 121 -8.43 -2.26 -2.00
C MET A 121 -7.03 -2.86 -2.15
N CYS A 122 -6.22 -2.78 -1.10
CA CYS A 122 -4.89 -3.40 -1.05
C CYS A 122 -4.65 -4.00 0.35
N PHE A 123 -5.01 -5.27 0.54
CA PHE A 123 -4.72 -5.95 1.80
C PHE A 123 -4.47 -7.45 1.60
N THR A 124 -4.02 -8.07 2.68
CA THR A 124 -3.87 -9.52 2.78
C THR A 124 -4.37 -9.98 4.13
N ILE A 125 -5.08 -11.12 4.17
CA ILE A 125 -5.49 -11.77 5.40
C ILE A 125 -4.49 -12.88 5.68
N LEU A 126 -3.84 -12.84 6.85
CA LEU A 126 -2.88 -13.85 7.25
C LEU A 126 -3.54 -14.92 8.12
N VAL A 127 -3.22 -16.18 7.83
CA VAL A 127 -3.50 -17.31 8.71
C VAL A 127 -2.21 -17.66 9.44
N TYR A 128 -2.19 -17.54 10.76
CA TYR A 128 -0.95 -17.65 11.54
C TYR A 128 -1.17 -18.20 12.96
N TYR A 129 -0.07 -18.54 13.64
CA TYR A 129 -0.03 -18.85 15.08
C TYR A 129 1.27 -18.35 15.73
N PRO A 130 1.32 -18.11 17.05
CA PRO A 130 0.18 -18.10 17.98
C PRO A 130 -0.76 -16.93 17.70
N LYS A 131 -1.98 -17.00 18.26
CA LYS A 131 -2.92 -15.87 18.24
C LYS A 131 -2.27 -14.66 18.94
N ILE A 132 -2.45 -13.48 18.36
CA ILE A 132 -2.16 -12.19 18.99
C ILE A 132 -3.48 -11.43 19.18
N ASP A 133 -3.50 -10.44 20.05
CA ASP A 133 -4.70 -9.64 20.34
C ASP A 133 -4.98 -8.58 19.25
N ASN A 134 -3.97 -8.22 18.45
CA ASN A 134 -4.14 -7.32 17.32
C ASN A 134 -4.64 -8.05 16.06
N GLU A 135 -5.84 -7.72 15.61
CA GLU A 135 -6.45 -8.29 14.41
C GLU A 135 -6.13 -7.50 13.12
N PHE A 136 -5.67 -6.24 13.22
CA PHE A 136 -5.51 -5.35 12.06
C PHE A 136 -4.18 -4.59 12.05
N CYS A 137 -3.58 -4.50 10.88
CA CYS A 137 -2.48 -3.57 10.62
C CYS A 137 -2.75 -2.84 9.32
N LEU A 138 -3.15 -1.58 9.43
CA LEU A 138 -3.51 -0.73 8.29
C LEU A 138 -2.43 0.34 8.11
N SER A 139 -2.32 0.90 6.90
CA SER A 139 -1.46 2.06 6.69
C SER A 139 -2.00 3.01 5.64
N SER A 140 -1.56 4.25 5.74
CA SER A 140 -1.75 5.28 4.71
C SER A 140 -0.45 6.03 4.45
N PRO A 141 -0.23 6.52 3.22
CA PRO A 141 0.78 7.53 2.96
C PRO A 141 0.56 8.75 3.86
N MET A 142 1.64 9.33 4.37
CA MET A 142 1.60 10.58 5.13
C MET A 142 1.51 11.81 4.24
N TYR A 143 1.70 11.65 2.93
CA TYR A 143 1.67 12.74 1.94
C TYR A 143 2.68 13.86 2.24
N ASP A 144 3.77 13.55 2.93
CA ASP A 144 4.88 14.46 3.26
C ASP A 144 5.59 15.00 2.01
N LYS A 145 5.55 14.26 0.91
CA LYS A 145 6.06 14.65 -0.42
C LYS A 145 4.97 15.12 -1.39
N TYR A 146 3.73 15.25 -0.94
CA TYR A 146 2.62 15.61 -1.81
C TYR A 146 2.71 17.05 -2.33
N ASN A 147 3.22 17.98 -1.51
CA ASN A 147 3.46 19.35 -1.98
C ASN A 147 4.51 19.42 -3.10
N ASP A 148 5.52 18.54 -3.08
CA ASP A 148 6.50 18.45 -4.17
C ASP A 148 5.81 18.05 -5.49
N PHE A 149 4.86 17.10 -5.42
CA PHE A 149 4.03 16.73 -6.58
C PHE A 149 3.18 17.91 -7.06
N ILE A 150 2.52 18.64 -6.15
CA ILE A 150 1.73 19.81 -6.51
C ILE A 150 2.59 20.85 -7.22
N ASP A 151 3.74 21.19 -6.66
CA ASP A 151 4.57 22.29 -7.16
C ASP A 151 5.17 21.99 -8.54
N GLN A 152 5.57 20.73 -8.77
CA GLN A 152 6.31 20.31 -9.96
C GLN A 152 5.41 19.74 -11.08
N HIS A 153 4.25 19.20 -10.74
CA HIS A 153 3.46 18.36 -11.66
C HIS A 153 1.99 18.77 -11.80
N VAL A 154 1.44 19.61 -10.92
CA VAL A 154 0.06 20.11 -11.04
C VAL A 154 0.07 21.47 -11.75
N PRO A 155 -0.77 21.69 -12.79
CA PRO A 155 -0.90 23.00 -13.44
C PRO A 155 -1.28 24.10 -12.46
N ASP A 156 -0.74 25.31 -12.61
CA ASP A 156 -0.91 26.41 -11.65
C ASP A 156 -2.37 26.71 -11.30
N GLN A 157 -3.25 26.68 -12.31
CA GLN A 157 -4.69 26.90 -12.16
C GLN A 157 -5.39 25.87 -11.24
N HIS A 158 -4.80 24.70 -11.02
CA HIS A 158 -5.37 23.63 -10.19
C HIS A 158 -4.68 23.46 -8.83
N LYS A 159 -3.49 24.08 -8.61
CA LYS A 159 -2.71 23.91 -7.37
C LYS A 159 -3.51 24.25 -6.10
N ALA A 160 -4.35 25.29 -6.16
CA ALA A 160 -5.18 25.69 -5.02
C ALA A 160 -6.17 24.58 -4.60
N ALA A 161 -6.80 23.90 -5.57
CA ALA A 161 -7.71 22.79 -5.28
C ALA A 161 -6.96 21.61 -4.64
N PHE A 162 -5.78 21.26 -5.17
CA PHE A 162 -4.95 20.19 -4.64
C PHE A 162 -4.49 20.45 -3.19
N ARG A 163 -4.11 21.69 -2.86
CA ARG A 163 -3.71 22.09 -1.50
C ARG A 163 -4.87 22.18 -0.52
N ALA A 164 -6.11 22.28 -1.02
CA ALA A 164 -7.31 22.28 -0.18
C ALA A 164 -7.69 20.88 0.32
N LEU A 165 -7.12 19.81 -0.27
CA LEU A 165 -7.37 18.44 0.18
C LEU A 165 -6.69 18.18 1.52
N VAL A 166 -7.48 17.68 2.49
CA VAL A 166 -7.03 17.31 3.83
C VAL A 166 -7.45 15.87 4.12
N PRO A 167 -6.52 14.91 4.29
CA PRO A 167 -6.81 13.48 4.45
C PRO A 167 -7.91 13.11 5.44
N GLU A 168 -8.01 13.82 6.56
CA GLU A 168 -8.97 13.53 7.62
C GLU A 168 -10.32 14.25 7.46
N ARG A 169 -10.43 15.21 6.52
CA ARG A 169 -11.62 16.08 6.38
C ARG A 169 -12.25 16.05 5.00
N SER A 170 -11.46 15.86 3.94
CA SER A 170 -11.94 15.83 2.58
C SER A 170 -12.71 14.55 2.29
N SER A 171 -13.86 14.69 1.65
CA SER A 171 -14.69 13.58 1.21
C SER A 171 -14.08 12.87 0.01
N LYS A 172 -14.54 11.64 -0.27
CA LYS A 172 -14.17 10.92 -1.50
C LYS A 172 -14.49 11.73 -2.77
N SER A 173 -15.61 12.47 -2.79
CA SER A 173 -15.95 13.34 -3.91
C SER A 173 -14.97 14.51 -4.06
N ASP A 174 -14.46 15.08 -2.97
CA ASP A 174 -13.45 16.14 -3.05
C ASP A 174 -12.18 15.62 -3.70
N TYR A 175 -11.72 14.43 -3.29
CA TYR A 175 -10.60 13.73 -3.90
C TYR A 175 -10.86 13.45 -5.38
N GLN A 176 -11.99 12.83 -5.72
CA GLN A 176 -12.35 12.49 -7.09
C GLN A 176 -12.34 13.74 -7.98
N ASN A 177 -13.12 14.76 -7.60
CA ASN A 177 -13.27 16.00 -8.37
C ASN A 177 -11.94 16.73 -8.55
N THR A 178 -11.06 16.71 -7.54
CA THR A 178 -9.77 17.40 -7.60
C THR A 178 -8.77 16.66 -8.47
N PHE A 179 -8.65 15.34 -8.30
CA PHE A 179 -7.72 14.53 -9.08
C PHE A 179 -8.15 14.33 -10.54
N ASP A 180 -9.45 14.43 -10.84
CA ASP A 180 -9.97 14.43 -12.21
C ASP A 180 -9.78 15.77 -12.94
N LEU A 181 -9.30 16.84 -12.27
CA LEU A 181 -8.85 18.07 -12.96
C LEU A 181 -7.57 17.85 -13.77
N LEU A 182 -6.83 16.77 -13.50
CA LEU A 182 -5.59 16.49 -14.21
C LEU A 182 -5.86 15.63 -15.44
N GLU A 183 -5.37 16.10 -16.59
CA GLU A 183 -5.08 15.25 -17.73
C GLU A 183 -3.78 14.47 -17.47
N TRP A 184 -3.90 13.35 -16.76
CA TRP A 184 -2.76 12.55 -16.33
C TRP A 184 -1.87 12.10 -17.49
N ASN A 185 -0.60 12.50 -17.44
CA ASN A 185 0.45 12.01 -18.32
C ASN A 185 1.43 11.08 -17.59
N LYS A 186 2.26 10.36 -18.35
CA LYS A 186 3.22 9.38 -17.82
C LYS A 186 4.16 9.97 -16.76
N THR A 187 4.58 11.22 -16.93
CA THR A 187 5.47 11.90 -15.97
C THR A 187 4.77 12.16 -14.65
N GLN A 188 3.53 12.66 -14.69
CA GLN A 188 2.72 12.88 -13.48
C GLN A 188 2.42 11.57 -12.76
N ILE A 189 2.07 10.51 -13.49
CA ILE A 189 1.78 9.19 -12.93
C ILE A 189 3.01 8.65 -12.20
N ALA A 190 4.17 8.63 -12.86
CA ALA A 190 5.42 8.14 -12.27
C ALA A 190 5.86 8.99 -11.06
N ALA A 191 5.72 10.32 -11.15
CA ALA A 191 6.04 11.20 -10.03
C ALA A 191 5.12 10.98 -8.83
N PHE A 192 3.82 10.79 -9.06
CA PHE A 192 2.86 10.52 -7.99
C PHE A 192 3.13 9.18 -7.32
N GLU A 193 3.38 8.11 -8.11
CA GLU A 193 3.77 6.79 -7.57
C GLU A 193 5.04 6.90 -6.72
N GLN A 194 6.07 7.57 -7.24
CA GLN A 194 7.34 7.74 -6.55
C GLN A 194 7.17 8.53 -5.24
N LEU A 195 6.59 9.73 -5.32
CA LEU A 195 6.50 10.65 -4.18
C LEU A 195 5.55 10.15 -3.09
N VAL A 196 4.44 9.50 -3.46
CA VAL A 196 3.42 9.09 -2.48
C VAL A 196 3.63 7.68 -1.96
N TYR A 197 3.98 6.71 -2.81
CA TYR A 197 3.98 5.28 -2.44
C TYR A 197 5.37 4.64 -2.39
N THR A 198 6.43 5.35 -2.83
CA THR A 198 7.81 4.82 -2.83
C THR A 198 8.72 5.56 -1.88
N THR A 199 8.84 6.89 -2.00
CA THR A 199 9.74 7.72 -1.18
C THR A 199 9.04 8.45 -0.05
N GLY A 200 7.71 8.61 -0.16
CA GLY A 200 6.89 9.20 0.89
C GLY A 200 6.86 8.31 2.13
N THR A 201 6.68 8.93 3.29
CA THR A 201 6.54 8.18 4.55
C THR A 201 5.15 7.56 4.66
N HIS A 202 5.07 6.39 5.29
CA HIS A 202 3.82 5.69 5.58
C HIS A 202 3.57 5.67 7.09
N ARG A 203 2.31 5.88 7.48
CA ARG A 203 1.86 5.72 8.86
C ARG A 203 1.09 4.41 9.00
N SER A 204 1.57 3.51 9.84
CA SER A 204 0.84 2.31 10.24
C SER A 204 -0.07 2.58 11.44
N VAL A 205 -1.22 1.90 11.48
CA VAL A 205 -2.18 1.88 12.58
C VAL A 205 -2.41 0.41 12.95
N CYS A 206 -2.08 0.07 14.19
CA CYS A 206 -2.17 -1.27 14.76
C CYS A 206 -2.78 -1.15 16.16
N PRO A 207 -4.12 -1.15 16.28
CA PRO A 207 -4.78 -1.03 17.58
C PRO A 207 -4.43 -2.23 18.46
N SER A 208 -4.30 -1.96 19.75
CA SER A 208 -4.06 -2.99 20.78
C SER A 208 -5.37 -3.50 21.35
#